data_AF-A0A2E3JRE4-F1
#
_entry.id   AF-A0A2E3JRE4-F1
#
_cell.length_a   1.000
_cell.length_b   1.000
_cell.length_c   1.000
_cell.angle_alpha   90.00
_cell.angle_beta   90.00
_cell.angle_gamma   90.00
#
_symmetry.space_group_name_H-M   'P 1'
#
loop_
_entity.id
_entity.type
_entity.pdbx_description
1 polymer ?
#
loop_
_entity_poly.entity_id
_entity_poly.type
_entity_poly.pdbx_seq_one_letter_code
_entity_poly.pdbx_strand_id
1 'polypeptide(L)'
;MEPVSTALAGIALVQQSVEFIKKNINTVQDIRQIFDMVDNALDGQQQINKERWGNKTLIGSHKSAAHAVIDAKLANEQIEEMKNMIDMRFGFGTWQEILKLRADRIREEQEEEKRLARERRKKKAEIMETMQIIAIAGGGVLVVFAICFAVLSIWLR
;
A
#
# COMPACT_ATOMS: atom_id res chain seq x y z
N MET A 1 -6.06 4.87 15.68
CA MET A 1 -7.48 5.01 15.31
C MET A 1 -8.20 3.80 15.85
N GLU A 2 -9.28 4.00 16.59
CA GLU A 2 -10.07 2.92 17.19
C GLU A 2 -10.70 2.05 16.10
N PRO A 3 -10.85 0.72 16.32
CA PRO A 3 -11.40 -0.20 15.32
C PRO A 3 -12.74 0.33 14.78
N VAL A 4 -13.68 0.71 15.64
CA VAL A 4 -15.03 1.18 15.25
C VAL A 4 -15.03 2.36 14.28
N SER A 5 -14.06 3.27 14.37
CA SER A 5 -13.92 4.40 13.44
C SER A 5 -13.50 3.96 12.04
N THR A 6 -12.82 2.82 11.92
CA THR A 6 -12.34 2.25 10.67
C THR A 6 -13.47 1.53 9.92
N ALA A 7 -14.30 0.72 10.58
CA ALA A 7 -15.50 0.16 9.96
C ALA A 7 -16.47 1.25 9.53
N LEU A 8 -16.72 2.27 10.37
CA LEU A 8 -17.62 3.36 10.01
C LEU A 8 -17.12 4.13 8.78
N ALA A 9 -15.80 4.37 8.69
CA ALA A 9 -15.19 4.95 7.50
C ALA A 9 -15.34 4.03 6.28
N GLY A 10 -15.12 2.73 6.43
CA GLY A 10 -15.30 1.75 5.36
C GLY A 10 -16.73 1.68 4.85
N ILE A 11 -17.72 1.70 5.75
CA ILE A 11 -19.15 1.73 5.40
C ILE A 11 -19.48 3.02 4.64
N ALA A 12 -18.99 4.17 5.10
CA ALA A 12 -19.20 5.44 4.43
C ALA A 12 -18.58 5.45 3.01
N LEU A 13 -17.39 4.87 2.84
CA LEU A 13 -16.75 4.73 1.52
C LEU A 13 -17.60 3.87 0.57
N VAL A 14 -18.06 2.71 1.04
CA VAL A 14 -18.91 1.81 0.22
C VAL A 14 -20.19 2.53 -0.19
N GLN A 15 -20.89 3.15 0.78
CA GLN A 15 -22.14 3.86 0.52
C GLN A 15 -21.95 5.02 -0.46
N GLN A 16 -20.94 5.85 -0.24
CA GLN A 16 -20.65 7.00 -1.10
C GLN A 16 -20.37 6.57 -2.55
N SER A 17 -19.57 5.51 -2.72
CA SER A 17 -19.18 5.01 -4.03
C SER A 17 -20.37 4.42 -4.78
N VAL A 18 -21.18 3.62 -4.09
CA VAL A 18 -22.39 2.99 -4.65
C VAL A 18 -23.43 4.06 -5.00
N GLU A 19 -23.65 5.05 -4.14
CA GLU A 19 -24.55 6.17 -4.42
C GLU A 19 -24.09 7.01 -5.61
N PHE A 20 -22.79 7.30 -5.71
CA PHE A 20 -22.23 8.02 -6.84
C PHE A 20 -22.52 7.26 -8.15
N ILE A 21 -22.27 5.94 -8.16
CA ILE A 21 -22.55 5.11 -9.32
C ILE A 21 -24.05 5.11 -9.62
N LYS A 22 -24.93 4.89 -8.64
CA LYS A 22 -26.40 4.98 -8.84
C LYS A 22 -26.83 6.28 -9.52
N LYS A 23 -26.29 7.41 -9.06
CA LYS A 23 -26.65 8.75 -9.57
C LYS A 23 -26.08 9.04 -10.96
N ASN A 24 -24.91 8.48 -11.28
CA ASN A 24 -24.13 8.88 -12.47
C ASN A 24 -23.94 7.75 -13.50
N ILE A 25 -24.42 6.53 -13.26
CA ILE A 25 -24.18 5.38 -14.16
C ILE A 25 -24.63 5.64 -15.60
N ASN A 26 -25.69 6.43 -15.77
CA ASN A 26 -26.21 6.79 -17.09
C ASN A 26 -25.42 7.91 -17.78
N THR A 27 -24.74 8.76 -17.02
CA THR A 27 -23.97 9.91 -17.57
C THR A 27 -22.52 9.55 -17.85
N VAL A 28 -21.99 8.53 -17.16
CA VAL A 28 -20.65 8.02 -17.42
C VAL A 28 -20.60 7.36 -18.80
N GLN A 29 -19.61 7.77 -19.58
CA GLN A 29 -19.36 7.26 -20.94
C GLN A 29 -18.31 6.16 -20.99
N ASP A 30 -17.40 6.13 -20.00
CA ASP A 30 -16.26 5.24 -19.97
C ASP A 30 -16.08 4.67 -18.56
N ILE A 31 -15.83 3.36 -18.49
CA ILE A 31 -15.54 2.61 -17.27
C ILE A 31 -14.43 3.23 -16.41
N ARG A 32 -13.45 3.87 -17.04
CA ARG A 32 -12.33 4.54 -16.37
C ARG A 32 -12.80 5.67 -15.44
N GLN A 33 -13.95 6.28 -15.72
CA GLN A 33 -14.50 7.38 -14.90
C GLN A 33 -15.11 6.89 -13.58
N ILE A 34 -15.50 5.60 -13.50
CA ILE A 34 -16.02 4.99 -12.27
C ILE A 34 -14.99 4.10 -11.57
N PHE A 35 -13.81 3.91 -12.17
CA PHE A 35 -12.76 3.05 -11.66
C PHE A 35 -12.39 3.40 -10.21
N ASP A 36 -12.10 4.68 -9.94
CA ASP A 36 -11.70 5.12 -8.60
C ASP A 36 -12.83 4.94 -7.55
N MET A 37 -14.10 5.02 -7.98
CA MET A 37 -15.24 4.76 -7.08
C MET A 37 -15.38 3.27 -6.78
N VAL A 38 -15.14 2.40 -7.77
CA VAL A 38 -15.10 0.96 -7.56
C VAL A 38 -13.95 0.59 -6.62
N ASP A 39 -12.78 1.19 -6.82
CA ASP A 39 -11.63 1.00 -5.92
C ASP A 39 -11.95 1.43 -4.49
N ASN A 40 -12.54 2.61 -4.29
CA ASN A 40 -12.97 3.10 -2.97
C ASN A 40 -13.97 2.15 -2.29
N ALA A 41 -14.95 1.62 -3.05
CA ALA A 41 -15.90 0.66 -2.51
C ALA A 41 -15.21 -0.64 -2.05
N LEU A 42 -14.27 -1.16 -2.84
CA LEU A 42 -13.51 -2.37 -2.52
C LEU A 42 -12.56 -2.15 -1.33
N ASP A 43 -11.96 -0.97 -1.22
CA ASP A 43 -11.12 -0.59 -0.09
C ASP A 43 -11.95 -0.47 1.20
N GLY A 44 -13.14 0.15 1.12
CA GLY A 44 -14.08 0.19 2.23
C GLY A 44 -14.51 -1.20 2.68
N GLN A 45 -14.81 -2.10 1.74
CA GLN A 45 -15.10 -3.51 2.01
C GLN A 45 -13.93 -4.20 2.72
N GLN A 46 -12.70 -3.93 2.28
CA GLN A 46 -11.49 -4.49 2.90
C GLN A 46 -11.29 -3.98 4.33
N GLN A 47 -11.58 -2.70 4.59
CA GLN A 47 -11.53 -2.10 5.94
C GLN A 47 -12.54 -2.77 6.89
N ILE A 48 -13.79 -2.93 6.46
CA ILE A 48 -14.84 -3.62 7.23
C ILE A 48 -14.42 -5.06 7.54
N ASN A 49 -13.91 -5.78 6.53
CA ASN A 49 -13.42 -7.14 6.72
C ASN A 49 -12.22 -7.20 7.66
N LYS A 50 -11.27 -6.27 7.54
CA LYS A 50 -10.09 -6.21 8.42
C LYS A 50 -10.49 -6.03 9.87
N GLU A 51 -11.51 -5.25 10.18
CA GLU A 51 -12.00 -5.09 11.55
C GLU A 51 -12.71 -6.35 12.07
N ARG A 52 -13.53 -6.98 11.22
CA ARG A 52 -14.19 -8.25 11.54
C ARG A 52 -13.19 -9.33 11.96
N TRP A 53 -12.06 -9.44 11.26
CA TRP A 53 -11.03 -10.46 11.55
C TRP A 53 -9.95 -9.98 12.52
N GLY A 54 -9.71 -8.66 12.60
CA GLY A 54 -8.69 -8.02 13.42
C GLY A 54 -9.04 -7.95 14.90
N ASN A 55 -10.34 -7.98 15.25
CA ASN A 55 -10.82 -8.04 16.63
C ASN A 55 -10.67 -9.42 17.30
N LYS A 56 -9.77 -10.30 16.82
CA LYS A 56 -9.49 -11.60 17.45
C LYS A 56 -8.97 -11.51 18.89
N THR A 57 -8.48 -10.35 19.33
CA THR A 57 -7.91 -10.15 20.68
C THR A 57 -8.93 -9.65 21.71
N LEU A 58 -10.14 -9.24 21.30
CA LEU A 58 -11.20 -8.77 22.21
C LEU A 58 -12.39 -9.75 22.22
N ILE A 59 -12.12 -10.93 22.79
CA ILE A 59 -13.16 -11.84 23.29
C ILE A 59 -13.87 -11.10 24.43
N GLY A 60 -14.97 -10.41 24.16
CA GLY A 60 -15.65 -9.65 25.23
C GLY A 60 -17.05 -9.09 24.94
N SER A 61 -17.46 -8.93 23.68
CA SER A 61 -18.82 -8.45 23.40
C SER A 61 -19.42 -9.14 22.18
N HIS A 62 -20.29 -10.13 22.41
CA HIS A 62 -21.03 -10.81 21.34
C HIS A 62 -21.84 -9.84 20.47
N LYS A 63 -22.22 -8.68 21.01
CA LYS A 63 -22.95 -7.63 20.29
C LYS A 63 -22.09 -6.97 19.20
N SER A 64 -20.82 -6.68 19.46
CA SER A 64 -19.94 -6.06 18.45
C SER A 64 -19.58 -7.03 17.32
N ALA A 65 -19.39 -8.30 17.63
CA ALA A 65 -19.14 -9.33 16.62
C ALA A 65 -20.34 -9.53 15.68
N ALA A 66 -21.57 -9.51 16.21
CA ALA A 66 -22.78 -9.60 15.39
C ALA A 66 -22.94 -8.37 14.46
N HIS A 67 -22.73 -7.16 14.99
CA HIS A 67 -22.78 -5.93 14.18
C HIS A 67 -21.73 -5.95 13.05
N ALA A 68 -20.48 -6.33 13.34
CA ALA A 68 -19.44 -6.42 12.31
C ALA A 68 -19.76 -7.44 11.19
N VAL A 69 -20.46 -8.52 11.51
CA VAL A 69 -20.95 -9.47 10.50
C VAL A 69 -22.07 -8.87 9.66
N ILE A 70 -23.01 -8.16 10.28
CA ILE A 70 -24.11 -7.49 9.58
C ILE A 70 -23.57 -6.42 8.65
N ASP A 71 -22.66 -5.57 9.12
CA ASP A 71 -22.05 -4.49 8.34
C ASP A 71 -21.29 -5.04 7.13
N ALA A 72 -20.53 -6.13 7.32
CA ALA A 72 -19.85 -6.82 6.23
C ALA A 72 -20.83 -7.38 5.19
N LYS A 73 -21.95 -7.97 5.63
CA LYS A 73 -22.98 -8.47 4.71
C LYS A 73 -23.65 -7.33 3.94
N LEU A 74 -24.02 -6.25 4.62
CA LEU A 74 -24.65 -5.09 4.00
C LEU A 74 -23.71 -4.44 2.97
N ALA A 75 -22.42 -4.31 3.28
CA ALA A 75 -21.44 -3.81 2.33
C ALA A 75 -21.29 -4.72 1.11
N ASN A 76 -21.30 -6.04 1.30
CA ASN A 76 -21.26 -6.99 0.18
C ASN A 76 -22.48 -6.87 -0.71
N GLU A 77 -23.68 -6.73 -0.13
CA GLU A 77 -24.92 -6.53 -0.88
C GLU A 77 -24.88 -5.24 -1.72
N GLN A 78 -24.39 -4.13 -1.14
CA GLN A 78 -24.25 -2.87 -1.90
C GLN A 78 -23.24 -2.97 -3.05
N ILE A 79 -22.13 -3.70 -2.84
CA ILE A 79 -21.13 -3.93 -3.88
C ILE A 79 -21.69 -4.85 -4.98
N GLU A 80 -22.49 -5.84 -4.62
CA GLU A 80 -23.17 -6.70 -5.59
C GLU A 80 -24.20 -5.91 -6.42
N GLU A 81 -24.97 -5.03 -5.79
CA GLU A 81 -25.86 -4.10 -6.48
C GLU A 81 -25.07 -3.20 -7.45
N MET A 82 -23.95 -2.64 -6.99
CA MET A 82 -23.04 -1.83 -7.80
C MET A 82 -22.49 -2.59 -9.01
N LYS A 83 -22.03 -3.82 -8.80
CA LYS A 83 -21.61 -4.72 -9.87
C LYS A 83 -22.72 -4.90 -10.91
N ASN A 84 -23.94 -5.21 -10.47
CA ASN A 84 -25.05 -5.43 -11.38
C ASN A 84 -25.36 -4.18 -12.21
N MET A 85 -25.33 -2.99 -11.60
CA MET A 85 -25.51 -1.73 -12.33
C MET A 85 -24.43 -1.49 -13.38
N ILE A 86 -23.16 -1.77 -13.04
CA ILE A 86 -22.03 -1.63 -13.96
C ILE A 86 -22.16 -2.60 -15.13
N ASP A 87 -22.39 -3.88 -14.85
CA ASP A 87 -22.52 -4.91 -15.89
C ASP A 87 -23.74 -4.65 -16.78
N MET A 88 -24.86 -4.19 -16.23
CA MET A 88 -26.03 -3.81 -17.03
C MET A 88 -25.78 -2.61 -17.93
N ARG A 89 -24.98 -1.65 -17.49
CA ARG A 89 -24.70 -0.41 -18.24
C ARG A 89 -23.68 -0.61 -19.36
N PHE A 90 -22.61 -1.33 -19.07
CA PHE A 90 -21.42 -1.41 -19.92
C PHE A 90 -21.24 -2.79 -20.58
N GLY A 91 -22.03 -3.79 -20.18
CA GLY A 91 -21.99 -5.15 -20.69
C GLY A 91 -21.51 -6.15 -19.64
N PHE A 92 -21.96 -7.40 -19.75
CA PHE A 92 -21.58 -8.46 -18.83
C PHE A 92 -20.07 -8.70 -18.83
N GLY A 93 -19.47 -8.82 -17.65
CA GLY A 93 -18.03 -9.03 -17.49
C GLY A 93 -17.22 -7.75 -17.31
N THR A 94 -17.86 -6.59 -17.47
CA THR A 94 -17.23 -5.28 -17.26
C THR A 94 -16.65 -5.16 -15.84
N TRP A 95 -17.42 -5.59 -14.83
CA TRP A 95 -16.96 -5.59 -13.45
C TRP A 95 -15.66 -6.39 -13.26
N GLN A 96 -15.57 -7.57 -13.88
CA GLN A 96 -14.42 -8.45 -13.78
C GLN A 96 -13.20 -7.85 -14.48
N GLU A 97 -13.41 -7.12 -15.57
CA GLU A 97 -12.35 -6.35 -16.22
C GLU A 97 -11.82 -5.24 -15.30
N ILE A 98 -12.68 -4.51 -14.59
CA ILE A 98 -12.26 -3.52 -13.57
C ILE A 98 -11.40 -4.18 -12.51
N LEU A 99 -11.86 -5.32 -11.96
CA LEU A 99 -11.10 -6.04 -10.94
C LEU A 99 -9.73 -6.50 -11.46
N LYS A 100 -9.63 -6.90 -12.72
CA LYS A 100 -8.36 -7.27 -13.34
C LYS A 100 -7.43 -6.06 -13.47
N LEU A 101 -7.94 -4.94 -13.97
CA LEU A 101 -7.17 -3.69 -14.09
C LEU A 101 -6.67 -3.20 -12.71
N ARG A 102 -7.52 -3.31 -11.68
CA ARG A 102 -7.13 -3.04 -10.29
C ARG A 102 -6.03 -3.97 -9.80
N ALA A 103 -6.16 -5.26 -10.06
CA ALA A 103 -5.14 -6.24 -9.68
C ALA A 103 -3.80 -5.97 -10.39
N ASP A 104 -3.84 -5.61 -11.68
CA ASP A 104 -2.65 -5.27 -12.45
C ASP A 104 -1.99 -3.98 -11.93
N ARG A 105 -2.76 -2.92 -11.61
CA ARG A 105 -2.24 -1.70 -10.96
C ARG A 105 -1.54 -2.01 -9.64
N ILE A 106 -2.19 -2.77 -8.76
CA ILE A 106 -1.60 -3.15 -7.46
C ILE A 106 -0.32 -3.96 -7.64
N ARG A 107 -0.26 -4.85 -8.64
CA ARG A 107 0.95 -5.62 -8.95
C ARG A 107 2.08 -4.73 -9.44
N GLU A 108 1.79 -3.82 -10.36
CA GLU A 108 2.76 -2.86 -10.88
C GLU A 108 3.36 -2.03 -9.72
N GLU A 109 2.53 -1.43 -8.89
CA GLU A 109 2.97 -0.67 -7.70
C GLU A 109 3.88 -1.50 -6.78
N GLN A 110 3.51 -2.74 -6.48
CA GLN A 110 4.35 -3.64 -5.67
C GLN A 110 5.68 -4.00 -6.34
N GLU A 111 5.71 -4.15 -7.66
CA GLU A 111 6.94 -4.41 -8.41
C GLU A 111 7.85 -3.19 -8.42
N GLU A 112 7.29 -1.98 -8.56
CA GLU A 112 8.02 -0.72 -8.47
C GLU A 112 8.62 -0.52 -7.07
N GLU A 113 7.85 -0.74 -6.01
CA GLU A 113 8.34 -0.68 -4.63
C GLU A 113 9.48 -1.65 -4.38
N LYS A 114 9.38 -2.89 -4.90
CA LYS A 114 10.46 -3.88 -4.80
C LYS A 114 11.70 -3.43 -5.57
N ARG A 115 11.54 -2.84 -6.75
CA ARG A 115 12.64 -2.30 -7.57
C ARG A 115 13.35 -1.16 -6.82
N LEU A 116 12.60 -0.19 -6.32
CA LEU A 116 13.11 0.92 -5.52
C LEU A 116 13.80 0.43 -4.24
N ALA A 117 13.24 -0.58 -3.55
CA ALA A 117 13.85 -1.17 -2.37
C ALA A 117 15.17 -1.92 -2.68
N ARG A 118 15.29 -2.51 -3.87
CA ARG A 118 16.55 -3.13 -4.34
C ARG A 118 17.59 -2.07 -4.67
N GLU A 119 17.22 -1.01 -5.38
CA GLU A 119 18.11 0.11 -5.70
C GLU A 119 18.61 0.84 -4.46
N ARG A 120 17.73 1.11 -3.49
CA ARG A 120 18.12 1.69 -2.19
C ARG A 120 19.13 0.80 -1.45
N ARG A 121 18.96 -0.53 -1.52
CA ARG A 121 19.92 -1.47 -0.92
C ARG A 121 21.27 -1.45 -1.64
N LYS A 122 21.29 -1.42 -2.97
CA LYS A 122 22.53 -1.30 -3.76
C LYS A 122 23.27 0.00 -3.48
N LYS A 123 22.58 1.15 -3.51
CA LYS A 123 23.18 2.46 -3.19
C LYS A 123 23.77 2.49 -1.79
N LYS A 124 23.09 1.91 -0.80
CA LYS A 124 23.63 1.79 0.56
C LYS A 124 24.91 0.94 0.60
N ALA A 125 24.94 -0.18 -0.13
CA ALA A 125 26.12 -1.03 -0.23
C ALA A 125 27.29 -0.29 -0.90
N GLU A 126 27.05 0.39 -2.03
CA GLU A 126 28.06 1.18 -2.75
C GLU A 126 28.63 2.32 -1.89
N ILE A 127 27.79 3.02 -1.12
CA ILE A 127 28.24 4.06 -0.20
C ILE A 127 29.11 3.48 0.91
N MET A 128 28.73 2.34 1.49
CA MET A 128 29.54 1.66 2.51
C MET A 128 30.89 1.20 1.96
N GLU A 129 30.90 0.59 0.77
CA GLU A 129 32.12 0.16 0.10
C GLU A 129 33.03 1.36 -0.21
N THR A 130 32.48 2.44 -0.77
CA THR A 130 33.23 3.67 -1.04
C THR A 130 33.81 4.25 0.25
N MET A 131 33.05 4.29 1.33
CA MET A 131 33.52 4.76 2.64
C MET A 131 34.64 3.87 3.19
N GLN A 132 34.53 2.55 3.06
CA GLN A 132 35.57 1.60 3.47
C GLN A 132 36.86 1.80 2.66
N ILE A 133 36.75 1.97 1.34
CA ILE A 133 37.91 2.22 0.46
C ILE A 133 38.60 3.53 0.87
N ILE A 134 37.85 4.60 1.08
CA ILE A 134 38.39 5.89 1.52
C ILE A 134 39.07 5.77 2.90
N ALA A 135 38.46 5.04 3.84
CA ALA A 135 39.02 4.85 5.17
C ALA A 135 40.35 4.06 5.13
N ILE A 136 40.43 2.99 4.32
CA ILE A 136 41.65 2.21 4.14
C ILE A 136 42.74 3.04 3.45
N ALA A 137 42.40 3.73 2.36
CA ALA A 137 43.35 4.57 1.64
C ALA A 137 43.88 5.72 2.50
N GLY A 138 42.98 6.43 3.22
CA GLY A 138 43.35 7.50 4.14
C GLY A 138 44.19 7.02 5.32
N GLY A 139 43.84 5.88 5.91
CA GLY A 139 44.62 5.25 6.98
C GLY A 139 46.03 4.86 6.53
N GLY A 140 46.17 4.26 5.34
CA GLY A 140 47.47 3.91 4.78
C GLY A 140 48.39 5.13 4.59
N VAL A 141 47.86 6.23 4.06
CA VAL A 141 48.60 7.49 3.89
C VAL A 141 49.07 8.04 5.23
N LEU A 142 48.20 8.07 6.25
CA LEU A 142 48.56 8.55 7.59
C LEU A 142 49.67 7.71 8.24
N VAL A 143 49.63 6.38 8.08
CA VAL A 143 50.68 5.49 8.60
C VAL A 143 52.02 5.78 7.93
N VAL A 144 52.04 5.94 6.60
CA VAL A 144 53.27 6.28 5.86
C VAL A 144 53.84 7.63 6.33
N PHE A 145 52.98 8.65 6.48
CA PHE A 145 53.41 9.95 7.00
C PHE A 145 53.98 9.87 8.42
N ALA A 146 53.33 9.10 9.31
CA ALA A 146 53.79 8.91 10.68
C ALA A 146 55.17 8.22 10.73
N ILE A 147 55.39 7.20 9.89
CA ILE A 147 56.68 6.50 9.78
C ILE A 147 57.76 7.45 9.24
N CYS A 148 57.49 8.18 8.15
CA CYS A 148 58.43 9.16 7.61
C CYS A 148 58.81 10.24 8.64
N PHE A 149 57.83 10.75 9.39
CA PHE A 149 58.08 11.74 10.43
C PHE A 149 58.92 11.17 11.58
N ALA A 150 58.67 9.93 12.00
CA ALA A 150 59.46 9.25 13.03
C ALA A 150 60.92 9.01 12.58
N VAL A 151 61.13 8.63 11.33
CA VAL A 151 62.49 8.43 10.78
C VAL A 151 63.24 9.77 10.69
N LEU A 152 62.58 10.83 10.21
CA LEU A 152 63.17 12.17 10.15
C LEU A 152 63.53 12.72 11.53
N SER A 153 62.69 12.52 12.54
CA SER A 153 62.95 13.01 13.90
C SER A 153 64.11 12.27 14.58
N ILE A 154 64.33 11.00 14.24
CA ILE A 154 65.52 10.24 14.68
C ILE A 154 66.79 10.73 13.99
N TRP A 155 66.73 11.10 12.70
CA TRP A 155 67.89 11.57 11.94
C TRP A 155 68.32 12.99 12.31
N LEU A 156 67.41 13.82 12.83
CA LEU A 156 67.69 15.21 13.24
C LEU A 156 68.24 15.37 14.66
N ARG A 157 68.33 14.28 15.44
CA ARG A 157 68.73 14.27 16.85
C ARG A 157 70.10 13.65 17.04
#